data_AF-A0A933ACP7-F1
#
_entry.id   AF-A0A933ACP7-F1
#
_cell.length_a   1.000
_cell.length_b   1.000
_cell.length_c   1.000
_cell.angle_alpha   90.00
_cell.angle_beta   90.00
_cell.angle_gamma   90.00
#
_symmetry.space_group_name_H-M   'P 1'
#
loop_
_entity.id
_entity.type
_entity.pdbx_description
1 polymer ?
#
loop_
_entity_poly.entity_id
_entity_poly.type
_entity_poly.pdbx_seq_one_letter_code
_entity_poly.pdbx_strand_id
1 'polypeptide(L)'
;MRREPADWSFGLSRYRWEDHGPVAVVSLLPPANENVRTLVCRSVQRLVDEFQLPVPVQMGPPGKDDLGLVQQMVASCTAGSLLDADRCRDTLREARAGGKLLQGLVILLDAGKYARIAFKDEKPQEPALYGYSIPDGLSLLLNYDEPAVRHEVGHMLGLPLHCQDGACVMHYRCPRPGLFCTSCKMTLVDLWH
;
A
#
# COMPACT_ATOMS: atom_id res chain seq x y z
N MET A 1 8.02 -11.61 30.29
CA MET A 1 8.01 -12.46 29.08
C MET A 1 6.94 -11.94 28.15
N ARG A 2 7.31 -11.10 27.18
CA ARG A 2 6.40 -10.67 26.11
C ARG A 2 6.31 -11.85 25.13
N ARG A 3 5.14 -12.46 25.03
CA ARG A 3 4.82 -13.36 23.93
C ARG A 3 4.71 -12.49 22.69
N GLU A 4 5.66 -12.65 21.78
CA GLU A 4 5.53 -12.22 20.40
C GLU A 4 4.26 -12.88 19.83
N PRO A 5 3.44 -12.17 19.03
CA PRO A 5 2.35 -12.80 18.32
C PRO A 5 2.92 -13.90 17.43
N ALA A 6 2.46 -15.12 17.65
CA ALA A 6 2.66 -16.22 16.74
C ALA A 6 1.99 -15.87 15.41
N ASP A 7 2.73 -16.11 14.33
CA ASP A 7 2.22 -16.33 12.99
C ASP A 7 1.93 -15.10 12.11
N TRP A 8 2.99 -14.39 11.75
CA TRP A 8 3.14 -13.82 10.39
C TRP A 8 4.49 -14.26 9.83
N SER A 9 4.68 -15.57 9.73
CA SER A 9 5.76 -16.11 8.92
C SER A 9 5.49 -15.69 7.46
N PHE A 10 6.43 -14.98 6.85
CA PHE A 10 6.53 -14.93 5.38
C PHE A 10 6.85 -16.35 4.88
N GLY A 11 5.85 -17.22 4.92
CA GLY A 11 5.87 -18.52 4.28
C GLY A 11 5.55 -18.32 2.81
N LEU A 12 6.56 -18.40 1.95
CA LEU A 12 6.58 -18.99 0.60
C LEU A 12 5.42 -18.72 -0.42
N SER A 13 4.42 -17.89 -0.16
CA SER A 13 3.34 -17.63 -1.13
C SER A 13 2.74 -16.23 -1.02
N ARG A 14 3.56 -15.18 -0.84
CA ARG A 14 3.10 -13.82 -1.18
C ARG A 14 2.82 -13.76 -2.68
N TYR A 15 1.77 -13.07 -3.08
CA TYR A 15 1.49 -12.91 -4.51
C TYR A 15 2.59 -12.06 -5.15
N ARG A 16 3.28 -12.60 -6.17
CA ARG A 16 4.41 -11.94 -6.86
C ARG A 16 3.93 -10.95 -7.91
N TRP A 17 3.26 -9.90 -7.46
CA TRP A 17 2.72 -8.84 -8.32
C TRP A 17 3.81 -8.17 -9.18
N GLU A 18 5.06 -8.20 -8.73
CA GLU A 18 6.22 -7.68 -9.45
C GLU A 18 6.49 -8.39 -10.78
N ASP A 19 6.10 -9.66 -10.91
CA ASP A 19 6.30 -10.44 -12.14
C ASP A 19 5.30 -10.03 -13.26
N HIS A 20 4.32 -9.19 -12.93
CA HIS A 20 3.17 -8.89 -13.79
C HIS A 20 3.17 -7.47 -14.37
N GLY A 21 4.20 -6.66 -14.08
CA GLY A 21 4.42 -5.35 -14.71
C GLY A 21 4.62 -4.20 -13.71
N PRO A 22 4.31 -2.95 -14.12
CA PRO A 22 4.58 -1.78 -13.29
C PRO A 22 3.73 -1.74 -12.02
N VAL A 23 4.19 -1.03 -10.99
CA VAL A 23 3.32 -0.54 -9.92
C VAL A 23 2.40 0.53 -10.48
N ALA A 24 1.10 0.28 -10.50
CA ALA A 24 0.10 1.21 -11.00
C ALA A 24 -0.42 2.12 -9.88
N VAL A 25 -0.34 3.43 -10.10
CA VAL A 25 -0.82 4.47 -9.18
C VAL A 25 -2.16 4.99 -9.67
N VAL A 26 -3.25 4.51 -9.05
CA VAL A 26 -4.64 4.76 -9.46
C VAL A 26 -5.30 5.76 -8.54
N SER A 27 -5.79 6.87 -9.09
CA SER A 27 -6.48 7.89 -8.30
C SER A 27 -8.00 7.70 -8.35
N LEU A 28 -8.63 7.59 -7.18
CA LEU A 28 -10.08 7.70 -7.00
C LEU A 28 -10.49 9.08 -6.45
N LEU A 29 -9.57 10.04 -6.49
CA LEU A 29 -9.79 11.41 -6.04
C LEU A 29 -10.63 12.20 -7.06
N PRO A 30 -11.29 13.28 -6.64
CA PRO A 30 -11.90 14.24 -7.55
C PRO A 30 -10.88 14.78 -8.58
N PRO A 31 -11.30 15.09 -9.83
CA PRO A 31 -10.41 15.57 -10.89
C PRO A 31 -9.56 16.81 -10.53
N ALA A 32 -10.03 17.66 -9.62
CA ALA A 32 -9.27 18.81 -9.13
C ALA A 32 -7.94 18.43 -8.44
N ASN A 33 -7.77 17.17 -8.04
CA ASN A 33 -6.61 16.66 -7.31
C ASN A 33 -5.61 15.90 -8.20
N GLU A 34 -5.61 16.10 -9.53
CA GLU A 34 -4.68 15.39 -10.43
C GLU A 34 -3.20 15.58 -10.08
N ASN A 35 -2.83 16.73 -9.52
CA ASN A 35 -1.46 16.99 -9.05
C ASN A 35 -1.03 16.03 -7.94
N VAL A 36 -1.96 15.58 -7.09
CA VAL A 36 -1.68 14.61 -6.01
C VAL A 36 -1.20 13.28 -6.59
N ARG A 37 -1.87 12.78 -7.63
CA ARG A 37 -1.48 11.55 -8.32
C ARG A 37 -0.03 11.64 -8.84
N THR A 38 0.34 12.78 -9.42
CA THR A 38 1.70 13.04 -9.92
C THR A 38 2.72 13.03 -8.78
N LEU A 39 2.40 13.64 -7.63
CA LEU A 39 3.27 13.66 -6.45
C LEU A 39 3.48 12.27 -5.86
N VAL A 40 2.39 11.50 -5.68
CA VAL A 40 2.45 10.12 -5.18
C VAL A 40 3.24 9.25 -6.14
N CYS A 41 2.97 9.32 -7.45
CA CYS A 41 3.72 8.56 -8.46
C CYS A 41 5.23 8.85 -8.41
N ARG A 42 5.62 10.12 -8.22
CA ARG A 42 7.02 10.50 -8.04
C ARG A 42 7.63 9.94 -6.75
N SER A 43 6.88 9.96 -5.66
CA SER A 43 7.32 9.40 -4.37
C SER A 43 7.54 7.88 -4.47
N VAL A 44 6.62 7.16 -5.10
CA VAL A 44 6.75 5.73 -5.39
C VAL A 44 7.95 5.47 -6.30
N GLN A 45 8.15 6.27 -7.36
CA GLN A 45 9.30 6.13 -8.25
C GLN A 45 10.62 6.31 -7.51
N ARG A 46 10.75 7.34 -6.67
CA ARG A 46 11.96 7.54 -5.85
C ARG A 46 12.24 6.36 -4.93
N LEU A 47 11.20 5.73 -4.40
CA LEU A 47 11.32 4.56 -3.54
C LEU A 47 11.83 3.33 -4.31
N VAL A 48 11.23 3.08 -5.48
CA VAL A 48 11.67 2.06 -6.43
C VAL A 48 13.15 2.28 -6.80
N ASP A 49 13.54 3.52 -7.12
CA ASP A 49 14.91 3.87 -7.49
C ASP A 49 15.88 3.72 -6.30
N GLU A 50 15.47 4.15 -5.09
CA GLU A 50 16.26 4.05 -3.84
C GLU A 50 16.66 2.61 -3.53
N PHE A 51 15.76 1.66 -3.80
CA PHE A 51 15.97 0.23 -3.55
C PHE A 51 16.35 -0.56 -4.80
N GLN A 52 16.54 0.13 -5.94
CA GLN A 52 16.88 -0.47 -7.24
C GLN A 52 15.92 -1.61 -7.62
N LEU A 53 14.63 -1.44 -7.34
CA LEU A 53 13.64 -2.48 -7.61
C LEU A 53 13.41 -2.63 -9.11
N PRO A 54 13.30 -3.85 -9.65
CA PRO A 54 13.15 -4.11 -11.08
C PRO A 54 11.71 -3.90 -11.57
N VAL A 55 10.97 -2.92 -11.01
CA VAL A 55 9.57 -2.64 -11.35
C VAL A 55 9.40 -1.17 -11.76
N PRO A 56 8.84 -0.87 -12.93
CA PRO A 56 8.53 0.51 -13.29
C PRO A 56 7.32 1.03 -12.48
N VAL A 57 7.15 2.34 -12.41
CA VAL A 57 5.93 2.97 -11.87
C VAL A 57 5.11 3.56 -13.01
N GLN A 58 3.81 3.24 -13.02
CA GLN A 58 2.85 3.73 -14.00
C GLN A 58 1.82 4.63 -13.32
N MET A 59 1.57 5.79 -13.92
CA MET A 59 0.45 6.65 -13.51
C MET A 59 -0.84 6.19 -14.21
N GLY A 60 -1.86 5.83 -13.43
CA GLY A 60 -3.14 5.35 -13.94
C GLY A 60 -3.35 3.83 -13.78
N PRO A 61 -4.51 3.31 -14.23
CA PRO A 61 -4.84 1.88 -14.14
C PRO A 61 -3.89 1.04 -15.02
N PRO A 62 -3.64 -0.25 -14.67
CA PRO A 62 -2.75 -1.11 -15.46
C PRO A 62 -3.25 -1.33 -16.90
N GLY A 63 -4.56 -1.54 -17.08
CA GLY A 63 -5.22 -1.69 -18.37
C GLY A 63 -6.37 -0.70 -18.59
N LYS A 64 -6.89 -0.67 -19.82
CA LYS A 64 -7.95 0.25 -20.27
C LYS A 64 -9.25 0.13 -19.46
N ASP A 65 -9.59 -1.09 -19.04
CA ASP A 65 -10.84 -1.39 -18.33
C ASP A 65 -10.65 -1.55 -16.81
N ASP A 66 -9.40 -1.44 -16.32
CA ASP A 66 -9.08 -1.74 -14.92
C ASP A 66 -9.53 -0.66 -13.94
N LEU A 67 -9.69 0.60 -14.39
CA LEU A 67 -10.20 1.66 -13.52
C LEU A 67 -11.60 1.32 -12.96
N GLY A 68 -12.47 0.79 -13.81
CA GLY A 68 -13.82 0.37 -13.40
C GLY A 68 -13.77 -0.79 -12.40
N LEU A 69 -12.85 -1.74 -12.58
CA LEU A 69 -12.64 -2.86 -11.66
C LEU A 69 -12.12 -2.38 -10.30
N VAL A 70 -11.16 -1.46 -10.28
CA VAL A 70 -10.63 -0.86 -9.05
C VAL A 70 -11.74 -0.10 -8.31
N GLN A 71 -12.52 0.70 -9.03
CA GLN A 71 -13.66 1.43 -8.46
C GLN A 71 -14.70 0.47 -7.87
N GLN A 72 -15.04 -0.60 -8.59
CA GLN A 72 -15.99 -1.61 -8.14
C GLN A 72 -15.48 -2.35 -6.91
N MET A 73 -14.21 -2.74 -6.89
CA MET A 73 -13.56 -3.38 -5.74
C MET A 73 -13.72 -2.50 -4.50
N VAL A 74 -13.24 -1.25 -4.55
CA VAL A 74 -13.31 -0.32 -3.42
C VAL A 74 -14.76 -0.08 -2.99
N ALA A 75 -15.68 0.15 -3.94
CA ALA A 75 -17.09 0.38 -3.63
C ALA A 75 -17.75 -0.82 -2.95
N SER A 76 -17.47 -2.04 -3.41
CA SER A 76 -18.03 -3.27 -2.83
C SER A 76 -17.53 -3.54 -1.40
N CYS A 77 -16.36 -3.01 -1.05
CA CYS A 77 -15.75 -3.10 0.26
C CYS A 77 -16.10 -1.93 1.19
N THR A 78 -16.95 -0.99 0.74
CA THR A 78 -17.29 0.22 1.51
C THR A 78 -18.69 0.14 2.08
N ALA A 79 -18.85 0.47 3.37
CA ALA A 79 -20.14 0.70 4.02
C ALA A 79 -20.20 2.12 4.58
N GLY A 80 -20.97 3.01 3.93
CA GLY A 80 -20.96 4.44 4.26
C GLY A 80 -19.60 5.07 3.91
N SER A 81 -18.91 5.62 4.92
CA SER A 81 -17.55 6.17 4.80
C SER A 81 -16.45 5.22 5.31
N LEU A 82 -16.82 3.99 5.68
CA LEU A 82 -15.90 2.97 6.21
C LEU A 82 -15.49 2.00 5.11
N LEU A 83 -14.19 1.91 4.82
CA LEU A 83 -13.62 0.94 3.89
C LEU A 83 -13.08 -0.28 4.66
N ASP A 84 -13.54 -1.48 4.30
CA ASP A 84 -13.04 -2.75 4.83
C ASP A 84 -11.80 -3.20 4.05
N ALA A 85 -10.63 -3.10 4.68
CA ALA A 85 -9.35 -3.44 4.06
C ALA A 85 -9.17 -4.95 3.82
N ASP A 86 -9.65 -5.80 4.74
CA ASP A 86 -9.59 -7.25 4.58
C ASP A 86 -10.42 -7.69 3.38
N ARG A 87 -11.61 -7.10 3.23
CA ARG A 87 -12.45 -7.36 2.08
C ARG A 87 -11.81 -6.85 0.78
N CYS A 88 -11.16 -5.68 0.78
CA CYS A 88 -10.37 -5.21 -0.37
C CYS A 88 -9.28 -6.19 -0.77
N ARG A 89 -8.51 -6.71 0.20
CA ARG A 89 -7.51 -7.75 -0.05
C ARG A 89 -8.13 -8.99 -0.69
N ASP A 90 -9.21 -9.49 -0.10
CA ASP A 90 -9.84 -10.73 -0.54
C ASP A 90 -10.42 -10.57 -1.97
N THR A 91 -11.09 -9.44 -2.25
CA THR A 91 -11.58 -9.11 -3.60
C THR A 91 -10.44 -8.94 -4.62
N LEU A 92 -9.30 -8.36 -4.23
CA LEU A 92 -8.12 -8.28 -5.11
C LEU A 92 -7.57 -9.68 -5.43
N ARG A 93 -7.49 -10.56 -4.44
CA ARG A 93 -7.06 -11.96 -4.64
C ARG A 93 -7.99 -12.71 -5.59
N GLU A 94 -9.31 -12.53 -5.45
CA GLU A 94 -10.31 -13.10 -6.38
C GLU A 94 -10.12 -12.56 -7.81
N ALA A 95 -9.91 -11.25 -7.97
CA ALA A 95 -9.65 -10.64 -9.27
C ALA A 95 -8.41 -11.23 -9.94
N ARG A 96 -7.33 -11.44 -9.17
CA ARG A 96 -6.07 -12.04 -9.64
C ARG A 96 -6.21 -13.50 -10.01
N ALA A 97 -6.97 -14.28 -9.23
CA ALA A 97 -7.30 -15.65 -9.60
C ALA A 97 -8.07 -15.71 -10.93
N GLY A 98 -8.84 -14.67 -11.26
CA GLY A 98 -9.50 -14.46 -12.54
C GLY A 98 -8.65 -13.81 -13.64
N GLY A 99 -7.34 -13.63 -13.44
CA GLY A 99 -6.43 -13.06 -14.43
C GLY A 99 -6.49 -11.53 -14.57
N LYS A 100 -7.03 -10.82 -13.58
CA LYS A 100 -7.19 -9.35 -13.59
C LYS A 100 -6.40 -8.69 -12.47
N LEU A 101 -6.06 -7.41 -12.62
CA LEU A 101 -5.37 -6.62 -11.58
C LEU A 101 -4.10 -7.30 -11.03
N LEU A 102 -3.29 -7.84 -11.95
CA LEU A 102 -2.13 -8.67 -11.63
C LEU A 102 -0.95 -7.86 -11.08
N GLN A 103 -0.91 -6.57 -11.39
CA GLN A 103 0.16 -5.66 -10.97
C GLN A 103 0.04 -5.24 -9.49
N GLY A 104 1.10 -4.58 -9.01
CA GLY A 104 1.04 -3.81 -7.77
C GLY A 104 0.13 -2.60 -7.92
N LEU A 105 -0.72 -2.33 -6.94
CA LEU A 105 -1.73 -1.26 -6.96
C LEU A 105 -1.53 -0.31 -5.79
N VAL A 106 -1.30 0.96 -6.10
CA VAL A 106 -1.36 2.07 -5.15
C VAL A 106 -2.61 2.90 -5.46
N ILE A 107 -3.61 2.87 -4.59
CA ILE A 107 -4.92 3.47 -4.79
C ILE A 107 -5.06 4.70 -3.89
N LEU A 108 -5.26 5.87 -4.48
CA LEU A 108 -5.50 7.10 -3.75
C LEU A 108 -7.00 7.23 -3.48
N LEU A 109 -7.37 7.22 -2.20
CA LEU A 109 -8.75 7.30 -1.73
C LEU A 109 -9.09 8.72 -1.31
N ASP A 110 -10.27 9.21 -1.66
CA ASP A 110 -10.73 10.55 -1.27
C ASP A 110 -11.08 10.62 0.23
N ALA A 111 -10.27 11.33 1.02
CA ALA A 111 -10.52 11.52 2.46
C ALA A 111 -11.86 12.23 2.78
N GLY A 112 -12.44 12.97 1.82
CA GLY A 112 -13.79 13.54 1.95
C GLY A 112 -14.91 12.49 1.83
N LYS A 113 -14.63 11.36 1.17
CA LYS A 113 -15.55 10.23 0.99
C LYS A 113 -15.31 9.12 2.02
N TYR A 114 -14.05 8.84 2.33
CA TYR A 114 -13.61 7.77 3.21
C TYR A 114 -13.08 8.36 4.51
N ALA A 115 -13.77 8.11 5.62
CA ALA A 115 -13.39 8.67 6.93
C ALA A 115 -12.29 7.86 7.62
N ARG A 116 -12.23 6.55 7.35
CA ARG A 116 -11.21 5.62 7.88
C ARG A 116 -11.23 4.30 7.12
N ILE A 117 -10.12 3.57 7.21
CA ILE A 117 -10.00 2.17 6.79
C ILE A 117 -10.11 1.29 8.05
N ALA A 118 -10.85 0.19 7.98
CA ALA A 118 -11.04 -0.74 9.10
C ALA A 118 -10.59 -2.17 8.76
N PHE A 119 -10.26 -2.92 9.82
CA PHE A 119 -9.72 -4.28 9.78
C PHE A 119 -10.55 -5.20 10.69
N LYS A 120 -10.67 -6.48 10.34
CA LYS A 120 -11.38 -7.47 11.17
C LYS A 120 -10.72 -7.72 12.52
N ASP A 121 -9.39 -7.63 12.59
CA ASP A 121 -8.62 -8.07 13.74
C ASP A 121 -8.06 -6.94 14.62
N GLU A 122 -8.42 -5.68 14.36
CA GLU A 122 -7.93 -4.59 15.19
C GLU A 122 -8.64 -4.51 16.54
N LYS A 123 -7.87 -4.89 17.57
CA LYS A 123 -7.98 -4.31 18.90
C LYS A 123 -8.01 -2.77 18.79
N PRO A 124 -8.57 -2.03 19.77
CA PRO A 124 -8.97 -0.62 19.63
C PRO A 124 -7.84 0.42 19.50
N GLN A 125 -6.68 0.12 18.90
CA GLN A 125 -5.48 0.94 18.97
C GLN A 125 -5.02 1.54 17.64
N GLU A 126 -5.98 2.04 16.86
CA GLU A 126 -5.90 3.26 16.02
C GLU A 126 -6.31 2.98 14.57
N PRO A 127 -7.33 3.66 14.04
CA PRO A 127 -7.60 3.62 12.61
C PRO A 127 -6.33 4.06 11.87
N ALA A 128 -5.97 3.36 10.81
CA ALA A 128 -4.80 3.71 10.03
C ALA A 128 -5.01 5.08 9.35
N LEU A 129 -4.40 6.11 9.92
CA LEU A 129 -4.59 7.52 9.53
C LEU A 129 -3.97 7.82 8.15
N TYR A 130 -3.00 7.02 7.73
CA TYR A 130 -2.24 7.21 6.50
C TYR A 130 -2.78 6.39 5.33
N GLY A 131 -3.11 5.13 5.60
CA GLY A 131 -3.54 4.20 4.59
C GLY A 131 -3.57 2.77 5.09
N TYR A 132 -3.58 1.81 4.17
CA TYR A 132 -3.38 0.41 4.45
C TYR A 132 -2.64 -0.24 3.32
N SER A 133 -1.64 -1.06 3.63
CA SER A 133 -0.88 -1.75 2.61
C SER A 133 -0.54 -3.16 3.01
N ILE A 134 -0.43 -4.03 2.01
CA ILE A 134 -0.09 -5.44 2.17
C ILE A 134 1.01 -5.86 1.19
N PRO A 135 1.89 -6.80 1.59
CA PRO A 135 2.96 -7.32 0.74
C PRO A 135 2.50 -7.96 -0.58
N ASP A 136 1.22 -8.30 -0.69
CA ASP A 136 0.60 -8.79 -1.92
C ASP A 136 0.44 -7.68 -2.99
N GLY A 137 0.96 -6.47 -2.78
CA GLY A 137 0.98 -5.44 -3.81
C GLY A 137 -0.28 -4.59 -3.84
N LEU A 138 -0.85 -4.31 -2.68
CA LEU A 138 -1.93 -3.34 -2.53
C LEU A 138 -1.52 -2.30 -1.51
N SER A 139 -1.72 -1.04 -1.86
CA SER A 139 -1.63 0.10 -0.97
C SER A 139 -2.86 1.00 -1.19
N LEU A 140 -3.57 1.32 -0.12
CA LEU A 140 -4.76 2.16 -0.06
C LEU A 140 -4.38 3.43 0.70
N LEU A 141 -4.34 4.58 0.05
CA LEU A 141 -3.82 5.82 0.66
C LEU A 141 -4.93 6.81 0.98
N LEU A 142 -4.99 7.27 2.23
CA LEU A 142 -5.82 8.40 2.68
C LEU A 142 -4.98 9.67 2.88
N ASN A 143 -3.69 9.54 3.20
CA ASN A 143 -2.73 10.63 3.23
C ASN A 143 -1.71 10.46 2.10
N TYR A 144 -1.38 11.56 1.42
CA TYR A 144 -0.53 11.58 0.22
C TYR A 144 0.79 12.31 0.45
N ASP A 145 1.10 12.69 1.69
CA ASP A 145 2.43 13.23 1.99
C ASP A 145 3.51 12.15 1.81
N GLU A 146 4.71 12.59 1.43
CA GLU A 146 5.80 11.67 1.06
C GLU A 146 6.16 10.66 2.18
N PRO A 147 6.20 11.03 3.47
CA PRO A 147 6.37 10.06 4.56
C PRO A 147 5.27 8.99 4.60
N ALA A 148 4.00 9.38 4.50
CA ALA A 148 2.87 8.44 4.51
C ALA A 148 2.95 7.48 3.31
N VAL A 149 3.20 8.01 2.11
CA VAL A 149 3.37 7.18 0.90
C VAL A 149 4.52 6.20 1.09
N ARG A 150 5.67 6.65 1.58
CA ARG A 150 6.83 5.78 1.80
C ARG A 150 6.57 4.71 2.86
N HIS A 151 5.87 5.04 3.94
CA HIS A 151 5.48 4.09 4.99
C HIS A 151 4.60 2.97 4.42
N GLU A 152 3.52 3.37 3.76
CA GLU A 152 2.53 2.45 3.19
C GLU A 152 3.13 1.58 2.08
N VAL A 153 3.89 2.19 1.17
CA VAL A 153 4.55 1.41 0.12
C VAL A 153 5.67 0.54 0.71
N GLY A 154 6.31 0.93 1.81
CA GLY A 154 7.23 0.06 2.56
C GLY A 154 6.57 -1.24 3.02
N HIS A 155 5.34 -1.16 3.54
CA HIS A 155 4.51 -2.33 3.85
C HIS A 155 4.18 -3.15 2.60
N MET A 156 3.81 -2.49 1.50
CA MET A 156 3.55 -3.15 0.21
C MET A 156 4.79 -3.90 -0.34
N LEU A 157 5.99 -3.39 -0.08
CA LEU A 157 7.25 -4.01 -0.50
C LEU A 157 7.73 -5.14 0.42
N GLY A 158 7.05 -5.38 1.53
CA GLY A 158 7.34 -6.51 2.42
C GLY A 158 7.93 -6.16 3.77
N LEU A 159 7.89 -4.90 4.23
CA LEU A 159 8.20 -4.56 5.62
C LEU A 159 6.93 -4.76 6.48
N PRO A 160 6.79 -5.87 7.23
CA PRO A 160 5.51 -6.23 7.87
C PRO A 160 5.16 -5.40 9.11
N LEU A 161 6.17 -4.84 9.78
CA LEU A 161 6.04 -4.33 11.14
C LEU A 161 6.51 -2.88 11.21
N HIS A 162 5.85 -2.12 12.08
CA HIS A 162 6.33 -0.80 12.44
C HIS A 162 7.70 -0.89 13.12
N CYS A 163 8.63 -0.07 12.66
CA CYS A 163 9.96 0.04 13.24
C CYS A 163 9.91 0.79 14.58
N GLN A 164 10.77 0.42 15.53
CA GLN A 164 10.90 1.13 16.81
C GLN A 164 11.87 2.33 16.74
N ASP A 165 12.59 2.49 15.64
CA ASP A 165 13.44 3.65 15.41
C ASP A 165 12.56 4.88 15.15
N GLY A 166 12.54 5.82 16.08
CA GLY A 166 11.72 7.04 16.04
C GLY A 166 12.07 8.02 14.91
N ALA A 167 13.14 7.79 14.16
CA ALA A 167 13.48 8.52 12.94
C ALA A 167 13.09 7.77 11.65
N CYS A 168 12.71 6.49 11.76
CA CYS A 168 12.37 5.66 10.60
C CYS A 168 10.96 5.96 10.10
N VAL A 169 10.78 6.01 8.77
CA VAL A 169 9.47 6.18 8.14
C VAL A 169 8.49 5.08 8.52
N MET A 170 8.97 3.86 8.77
CA MET A 170 8.17 2.73 9.22
C MET A 170 7.77 2.82 10.70
N HIS A 171 8.18 3.85 11.44
CA HIS A 171 7.71 4.04 12.80
C HIS A 171 6.22 4.40 12.80
N TYR A 172 5.48 3.96 13.82
CA TYR A 172 4.02 4.16 13.90
C TYR A 172 3.60 5.64 13.86
N ARG A 173 4.48 6.55 14.32
CA ARG A 173 4.25 8.01 14.24
C ARG A 173 4.57 8.65 12.89
N CYS A 174 5.10 7.88 11.93
CA CYS A 174 5.55 8.35 10.62
C CYS A 174 6.31 9.70 10.69
N PRO A 175 7.49 9.74 11.33
CA PRO A 175 8.23 10.98 11.59
C PRO A 175 8.65 11.68 10.29
N ARG A 176 8.80 13.01 10.32
CA ARG A 176 9.33 13.81 9.19
C ARG A 176 10.84 14.07 9.37
N PRO A 177 11.69 13.98 8.33
CA PRO A 177 11.34 13.79 6.91
C PRO A 177 11.00 12.35 6.50
N GLY A 178 11.12 11.36 7.38
CA GLY A 178 10.62 10.00 7.11
C GLY A 178 11.50 9.20 6.15
N LEU A 179 12.72 8.88 6.58
CA LEU A 179 13.64 8.00 5.86
C LEU A 179 13.58 6.56 6.42
N PHE A 180 13.89 5.55 5.60
CA PHE A 180 14.07 4.20 6.14
C PHE A 180 15.37 4.12 6.95
N CYS A 181 15.31 3.53 8.15
CA CYS A 181 16.51 3.20 8.91
C CYS A 181 17.31 2.09 8.23
N THR A 182 18.57 1.92 8.62
CA THR A 182 19.47 0.90 8.06
C THR A 182 18.86 -0.50 8.10
N SER A 183 18.19 -0.87 9.20
CA SER A 183 17.57 -2.18 9.34
C SER A 183 16.46 -2.42 8.31
N CYS A 184 15.51 -1.48 8.18
CA CYS A 184 14.46 -1.59 7.16
C CYS A 184 15.03 -1.59 5.74
N LYS A 185 16.09 -0.82 5.48
CA LYS A 185 16.75 -0.82 4.17
C LYS A 185 17.36 -2.18 3.84
N MET A 186 18.07 -2.79 4.79
CA MET A 186 18.67 -4.11 4.60
C MET A 186 17.61 -5.17 4.37
N THR A 187 16.52 -5.18 5.14
CA THR A 187 15.40 -6.11 4.91
C THR A 187 14.82 -5.99 3.51
N LEU A 188 14.62 -4.76 3.01
CA LEU A 188 14.14 -4.58 1.64
C LEU A 188 15.18 -5.03 0.60
N VAL A 189 16.47 -4.79 0.82
CA VAL A 189 17.51 -5.29 -0.09
C VAL A 189 17.49 -6.83 -0.13
N ASP A 190 17.50 -7.49 1.02
CA ASP A 190 17.51 -8.96 1.12
C ASP A 190 16.26 -9.63 0.52
N LEU A 191 15.13 -8.92 0.48
CA LEU A 191 13.89 -9.43 -0.11
C LEU A 191 13.86 -9.33 -1.64
N TRP A 192 14.65 -8.42 -2.22
CA TRP A 192 14.55 -8.03 -3.62
C TRP A 192 15.85 -8.27 -4.42
N HIS A 193 16.95 -8.69 -3.78
CA HIS A 193 18.26 -9.01 -4.36
C HIS A 193 18.81 -10.33 -3.80
#